data_AF-A0A077MJY3-F1
#
_entry.id   AF-A0A077MJY3-F1
#
_cell.length_a   1.000
_cell.length_b   1.000
_cell.length_c   1.000
_cell.angle_alpha   90.00
_cell.angle_beta   90.00
_cell.angle_gamma   90.00
#
_symmetry.space_group_name_H-M   'P 1'
#
loop_
_entity.id
_entity.type
_entity.pdbx_description
1 polymer ?
#
loop_
_entity_poly.entity_id
_entity_poly.type
_entity_poly.pdbx_seq_one_letter_code
_entity_poly.pdbx_strand_id
1 'polypeptide(L)'
;VIKSYKQRMFRRMQLETEMQKIRLSPEAQCQMRKMLSQKESNYIRLKRAKMDKSMFTKIKPIGVGAFGEVALVKKIDTNHLYAMKTLRKVDVLKRNQVAHVKAERDILAEADNEWVVKLYYSFHNKVQIIFVLEGIIKFD
;
A
#
# COMPACT_ATOMS: atom_id res chain seq x y z
N VAL A 1 -6.11 -5.64 12.34
CA VAL A 1 -7.16 -6.61 11.93
C VAL A 1 -8.57 -6.01 12.00
N ILE A 2 -8.96 -5.37 13.11
CA ILE A 2 -10.31 -4.80 13.33
C ILE A 2 -10.69 -3.70 12.31
N LYS A 3 -9.78 -2.77 11.98
CA LYS A 3 -10.02 -1.70 10.96
C LYS A 3 -10.36 -2.29 9.58
N SER A 4 -9.64 -3.34 9.17
CA SER A 4 -9.87 -4.03 7.90
C SER A 4 -11.20 -4.80 7.87
N TYR A 5 -11.64 -5.34 9.02
CA TYR A 5 -12.95 -6.00 9.12
C TYR A 5 -14.09 -4.98 8.98
N LYS A 6 -14.02 -3.86 9.73
CA LYS A 6 -15.01 -2.78 9.65
C LYS A 6 -15.17 -2.24 8.22
N GLN A 7 -14.06 -2.03 7.51
CA GLN A 7 -14.08 -1.59 6.11
C GLN A 7 -14.73 -2.60 5.15
N ARG A 8 -14.52 -3.91 5.37
CA ARG A 8 -15.16 -4.97 4.57
C ARG A 8 -16.67 -5.00 4.78
N MET A 9 -17.10 -4.87 6.03
CA MET A 9 -18.51 -4.81 6.38
C MET A 9 -19.18 -3.59 5.77
N PHE A 10 -18.51 -2.43 5.82
CA PHE A 10 -19.02 -1.20 5.21
C PHE A 10 -19.21 -1.33 3.70
N ARG A 11 -18.20 -1.84 2.96
CA ARG A 11 -18.33 -2.07 1.51
C ARG A 11 -19.44 -3.05 1.16
N ARG A 12 -19.63 -4.11 1.97
CA ARG A 12 -20.74 -5.04 1.81
C ARG A 12 -22.07 -4.34 2.00
N MET A 13 -22.22 -3.55 3.07
CA MET A 13 -23.44 -2.80 3.37
C MET A 13 -23.79 -1.82 2.23
N GLN A 14 -22.80 -1.08 1.73
CA GLN A 14 -22.98 -0.17 0.60
C GLN A 14 -23.50 -0.91 -0.65
N LEU A 15 -22.91 -2.06 -0.99
CA LEU A 15 -23.37 -2.85 -2.13
C LEU A 15 -24.84 -3.28 -1.95
N GLU A 16 -25.22 -3.79 -0.77
CA GLU A 16 -26.61 -4.20 -0.50
C GLU A 16 -27.59 -3.02 -0.63
N THR A 17 -27.23 -1.85 -0.10
CA THR A 17 -28.06 -0.64 -0.21
C THR A 17 -28.25 -0.21 -1.67
N GLU A 18 -27.19 -0.19 -2.49
CA GLU A 18 -27.29 0.21 -3.89
C GLU A 18 -28.06 -0.81 -4.73
N MET A 19 -27.88 -2.11 -4.49
CA MET A 19 -28.66 -3.16 -5.15
C MET A 19 -30.17 -3.04 -4.85
N GLN A 20 -30.53 -2.68 -3.61
CA GLN A 20 -31.92 -2.44 -3.22
C GLN A 20 -32.49 -1.19 -3.87
N LYS A 21 -31.75 -0.08 -3.89
CA LYS A 21 -32.19 1.17 -4.53
C LYS A 21 -32.54 0.98 -6.01
N ILE A 22 -31.72 0.22 -6.73
CA ILE A 22 -31.88 -0.03 -8.17
C ILE A 22 -32.84 -1.21 -8.45
N ARG A 23 -33.32 -1.91 -7.41
CA ARG A 23 -34.22 -3.08 -7.51
C ARG A 23 -33.73 -4.14 -8.50
N LEU A 24 -32.45 -4.51 -8.39
CA LEU A 24 -31.85 -5.53 -9.25
C LEU A 24 -32.51 -6.91 -9.09
N SER A 25 -32.54 -7.71 -10.16
CA SER A 25 -33.07 -9.08 -10.11
C SER A 25 -32.31 -9.96 -9.11
N PRO A 26 -32.93 -11.02 -8.58
CA PRO A 26 -32.24 -11.96 -7.70
C PRO A 26 -30.96 -12.55 -8.30
N GLU A 27 -30.93 -12.85 -9.61
CA GLU A 27 -29.72 -13.34 -10.26
C GLU A 27 -28.62 -12.26 -10.29
N ALA A 28 -28.97 -11.03 -10.66
CA ALA A 28 -28.02 -9.92 -10.71
C ALA A 28 -27.43 -9.60 -9.33
N GLN A 29 -28.25 -9.64 -8.27
CA GLN A 29 -27.77 -9.50 -6.89
C GLN A 29 -26.78 -10.60 -6.50
N CYS A 30 -27.09 -11.86 -6.86
CA CYS A 30 -26.19 -12.99 -6.61
C CYS A 30 -24.85 -12.80 -7.32
N GLN A 31 -24.85 -12.37 -8.59
CA GLN A 31 -23.64 -12.09 -9.35
C GLN A 31 -22.81 -10.97 -8.72
N MET A 32 -23.45 -9.86 -8.32
CA MET A 32 -22.76 -8.73 -7.67
C MET A 32 -22.10 -9.14 -6.34
N ARG A 33 -22.80 -9.92 -5.50
CA ARG A 33 -22.24 -10.47 -4.25
C ARG A 33 -21.03 -11.37 -4.51
N LYS A 34 -21.12 -12.26 -5.52
CA LYS A 34 -19.99 -13.11 -5.95
C LYS A 34 -18.80 -12.26 -6.40
N MET A 35 -19.04 -11.22 -7.20
CA MET A 35 -17.99 -10.32 -7.68
C MET A 35 -17.30 -9.58 -6.53
N LEU A 36 -18.06 -9.07 -5.55
CA LEU A 36 -17.49 -8.43 -4.35
C LEU A 36 -16.66 -9.43 -3.53
N SER A 37 -17.18 -10.65 -3.32
CA SER A 37 -16.45 -11.71 -2.60
C SER A 37 -15.13 -12.05 -3.29
N GLN A 38 -15.13 -12.18 -4.62
CA GLN A 38 -13.92 -12.44 -5.39
C GLN A 38 -12.91 -11.29 -5.30
N LYS A 39 -13.37 -10.03 -5.41
CA LYS A 39 -12.52 -8.84 -5.25
C LYS A 39 -11.88 -8.79 -3.86
N GLU A 40 -12.64 -9.04 -2.80
CA GLU A 40 -12.15 -9.08 -1.42
C GLU A 40 -11.14 -10.23 -1.21
N SER A 41 -11.42 -11.41 -1.78
CA SER A 41 -10.52 -12.57 -1.70
C SER A 41 -9.19 -12.30 -2.41
N ASN A 42 -9.24 -11.70 -3.61
CA ASN A 42 -8.06 -11.27 -4.35
C ASN A 42 -7.27 -10.21 -3.57
N TYR A 43 -7.96 -9.24 -2.97
CA TYR A 43 -7.34 -8.19 -2.15
C TYR A 43 -6.62 -8.77 -0.93
N ILE A 44 -7.24 -9.72 -0.22
CA ILE A 44 -6.61 -10.40 0.93
C ILE A 44 -5.41 -11.23 0.48
N ARG A 45 -5.52 -11.95 -0.64
CA ARG A 45 -4.40 -12.72 -1.21
C ARG A 45 -3.23 -11.81 -1.58
N LEU A 46 -3.50 -10.66 -2.21
CA LEU A 46 -2.49 -9.65 -2.51
C LEU A 46 -1.83 -9.10 -1.24
N LYS A 47 -2.60 -8.87 -0.17
CA LYS A 47 -2.04 -8.47 1.14
C LYS A 47 -1.16 -9.53 1.80
N ARG A 48 -1.43 -10.82 1.54
CA ARG A 48 -0.63 -11.95 2.06
C ARG A 48 0.60 -12.23 1.22
N ALA A 49 0.59 -11.88 -0.06
CA ALA A 49 1.76 -12.01 -0.92
C ALA A 49 2.91 -11.21 -0.30
N LYS A 50 4.03 -11.88 -0.03
CA LYS A 50 5.21 -11.24 0.53
C LYS A 50 5.74 -10.26 -0.51
N MET A 51 5.62 -8.97 -0.23
CA MET A 51 6.16 -7.93 -1.09
C MET A 51 7.68 -8.05 -1.19
N ASP A 52 8.20 -7.90 -2.41
CA ASP A 52 9.64 -7.95 -2.69
C ASP A 52 10.05 -6.81 -3.63
N LYS A 53 11.32 -6.43 -3.56
CA LYS A 53 11.88 -5.36 -4.40
C LYS A 53 11.80 -5.72 -5.89
N SER A 54 11.92 -7.01 -6.23
CA SER A 54 11.80 -7.51 -7.61
C SER A 54 10.44 -7.23 -8.27
N MET A 55 9.40 -6.91 -7.49
CA MET A 55 8.08 -6.53 -8.02
C MET A 55 8.05 -5.13 -8.63
N PHE A 56 9.17 -4.38 -8.55
CA PHE A 56 9.30 -3.00 -8.99
C PHE A 56 10.52 -2.83 -9.90
N THR A 57 10.33 -2.08 -10.99
CA THR A 57 11.40 -1.60 -11.85
C THR A 57 11.82 -0.21 -11.41
N LYS A 58 13.11 -0.03 -11.09
CA LYS A 58 13.67 1.30 -10.78
C LYS A 58 13.77 2.11 -12.07
N ILE A 59 13.18 3.32 -12.07
CA ILE A 59 13.21 4.23 -13.22
C ILE A 59 14.33 5.26 -13.02
N LYS A 60 14.26 6.04 -11.94
CA LYS A 60 15.17 7.17 -11.72
C LYS A 60 15.40 7.41 -10.22
N PRO A 61 16.64 7.64 -9.76
CA PRO A 61 16.86 8.17 -8.41
C PRO A 61 16.27 9.58 -8.30
N ILE A 62 15.45 9.83 -7.28
CA ILE A 62 14.78 11.13 -7.06
C ILE A 62 15.22 11.83 -5.78
N GLY A 63 15.97 11.15 -4.92
CA GLY A 63 16.53 11.77 -3.73
C GLY A 63 17.50 10.85 -2.99
N VAL A 64 18.34 11.45 -2.15
CA VAL A 64 19.25 10.75 -1.24
C VAL A 64 18.94 11.23 0.17
N GLY A 65 18.70 10.28 1.07
CA GLY A 65 18.47 10.55 2.49
C GLY A 65 19.62 10.05 3.37
N ALA A 66 19.56 10.35 4.66
CA ALA A 66 20.61 10.01 5.63
C ALA A 66 20.93 8.50 5.73
N PHE A 67 19.99 7.62 5.35
CA PHE A 67 20.12 6.17 5.48
C PHE A 67 20.01 5.42 4.15
N GLY A 68 19.95 6.12 3.01
CA GLY A 68 19.85 5.49 1.70
C GLY A 68 19.22 6.38 0.62
N GLU A 69 18.53 5.78 -0.33
CA GLU A 69 18.03 6.45 -1.54
C GLU A 69 16.50 6.45 -1.63
N VAL A 70 15.97 7.44 -2.34
CA VAL A 70 14.59 7.47 -2.82
C VAL A 70 14.63 7.39 -4.35
N ALA A 71 13.89 6.47 -4.93
CA ALA A 71 13.81 6.30 -6.37
C ALA A 71 12.36 6.28 -6.87
N LEU A 72 12.11 6.88 -8.03
CA LEU A 72 10.90 6.62 -8.79
C LEU A 72 10.97 5.18 -9.31
N VAL A 73 9.94 4.42 -9.00
CA VAL A 73 9.81 3.02 -9.40
C VAL A 73 8.46 2.78 -10.05
N LYS A 74 8.37 1.74 -10.88
CA LYS A 74 7.14 1.26 -11.50
C LYS A 74 6.86 -0.15 -11.03
N LYS A 75 5.67 -0.41 -10.49
CA LYS A 75 5.25 -1.77 -10.12
C LYS A 75 4.91 -2.55 -11.40
N ILE A 76 5.45 -3.76 -11.54
CA ILE A 76 5.46 -4.49 -12.82
C ILE A 76 4.06 -4.90 -13.28
N ASP A 77 3.23 -5.41 -12.37
CA ASP A 77 1.89 -5.92 -12.68
C ASP A 77 0.84 -4.83 -12.90
N THR A 78 0.94 -3.70 -12.18
CA THR A 78 -0.04 -2.60 -12.27
C THR A 78 0.43 -1.44 -13.12
N ASN A 79 1.69 -1.41 -13.52
CA ASN A 79 2.34 -0.27 -14.17
C ASN A 79 2.29 1.06 -13.39
N HIS A 80 1.90 1.02 -12.11
CA HIS A 80 1.73 2.23 -11.30
C HIS A 80 3.08 2.76 -10.80
N LEU A 81 3.23 4.09 -10.79
CA LEU A 81 4.43 4.78 -10.35
C LEU A 81 4.40 5.05 -8.84
N TYR A 82 5.54 4.85 -8.18
CA TYR A 82 5.70 5.06 -6.75
C TYR A 82 7.05 5.69 -6.42
N ALA A 83 7.15 6.30 -5.24
CA ALA A 83 8.44 6.62 -4.63
C ALA A 83 8.88 5.46 -3.71
N MET A 84 10.03 4.85 -4.01
CA MET A 84 10.62 3.79 -3.18
C MET A 84 11.76 4.36 -2.34
N LYS A 85 11.55 4.50 -1.04
CA LYS A 85 12.58 4.85 -0.05
C LYS A 85 13.25 3.57 0.45
N THR A 86 14.54 3.42 0.19
CA THR A 86 15.34 2.26 0.60
C THR A 86 16.33 2.69 1.68
N LEU A 87 16.20 2.11 2.88
CA LEU A 87 17.06 2.37 4.05
C LEU A 87 17.99 1.17 4.27
N ARG A 88 19.28 1.41 4.48
CA ARG A 88 20.25 0.36 4.85
C ARG A 88 20.17 0.09 6.36
N LYS A 89 19.88 -1.15 6.75
CA LYS A 89 19.75 -1.54 8.17
C LYS A 89 21.02 -1.25 8.97
N VAL A 90 22.17 -1.46 8.37
CA VAL A 90 23.48 -1.17 9.00
C VAL A 90 23.60 0.31 9.40
N ASP A 91 23.10 1.23 8.58
CA ASP A 91 23.18 2.68 8.87
C ASP A 91 22.15 3.09 9.93
N VAL A 92 20.94 2.51 9.87
CA VAL A 92 19.89 2.74 10.88
C VAL A 92 20.37 2.29 12.26
N LEU A 93 21.03 1.14 12.34
CA LEU A 93 21.59 0.60 13.58
C LEU A 93 22.77 1.45 14.08
N LYS A 94 23.74 1.75 13.22
CA LYS A 94 24.92 2.56 13.58
C LYS A 94 24.56 3.93 14.17
N ARG A 95 23.44 4.50 13.72
CA ARG A 95 22.95 5.82 14.18
C ARG A 95 21.91 5.73 15.30
N ASN A 96 21.59 4.52 15.79
CA ASN A 96 20.59 4.25 16.82
C ASN A 96 19.16 4.76 16.48
N GLN A 97 18.77 4.70 15.20
CA GLN A 97 17.51 5.29 14.69
C GLN A 97 16.39 4.25 14.49
N VAL A 98 16.49 3.08 15.09
CA VAL A 98 15.50 2.00 14.92
C VAL A 98 14.11 2.43 15.37
N ALA A 99 14.00 3.12 16.52
CA ALA A 99 12.72 3.61 17.04
C ALA A 99 12.11 4.66 16.11
N HIS A 100 12.91 5.60 15.61
CA HIS A 100 12.47 6.63 14.66
C HIS A 100 11.94 6.03 13.35
N VAL A 101 12.63 5.03 12.77
CA VAL A 101 12.16 4.36 11.54
C VAL A 101 10.84 3.60 11.76
N LYS A 102 10.65 3.00 12.95
CA LYS A 102 9.37 2.35 13.30
C LYS A 102 8.25 3.37 13.44
N ALA A 103 8.50 4.48 14.14
CA ALA A 103 7.54 5.55 14.30
C ALA A 103 7.15 6.18 12.95
N GLU A 104 8.11 6.42 12.06
CA GLU A 104 7.86 6.90 10.70
C GLU A 104 6.92 5.96 9.94
N ARG A 105 7.20 4.65 9.95
CA ARG A 105 6.33 3.64 9.33
C ARG A 105 4.91 3.69 9.90
N ASP A 106 4.79 3.75 11.22
CA ASP A 106 3.48 3.68 11.89
C ASP A 106 2.65 4.93 11.59
N ILE A 107 3.25 6.12 11.63
CA ILE A 107 2.62 7.38 11.22
C ILE A 107 2.13 7.29 9.78
N LEU A 108 3.00 6.87 8.84
CA LEU A 108 2.63 6.78 7.43
C LEU A 108 1.57 5.71 7.14
N ALA A 109 1.52 4.64 7.94
CA ALA A 109 0.53 3.57 7.81
C ALA A 109 -0.85 3.97 8.36
N GLU A 110 -0.88 4.86 9.35
CA GLU A 110 -2.10 5.31 10.01
C GLU A 110 -2.64 6.63 9.47
N ALA A 111 -1.81 7.44 8.83
CA ALA A 111 -2.17 8.71 8.24
C ALA A 111 -3.33 8.56 7.23
N ASP A 112 -4.37 9.34 7.46
CA ASP A 112 -5.56 9.45 6.62
C ASP A 112 -5.89 10.93 6.43
N ASN A 113 -4.91 11.69 5.93
CA ASN A 113 -5.05 13.11 5.60
C ASN A 113 -4.31 13.42 4.28
N GLU A 114 -4.69 14.50 3.61
CA GLU A 114 -4.13 14.89 2.30
C GLU A 114 -2.71 15.48 2.38
N TRP A 115 -2.25 15.83 3.58
CA TRP A 115 -0.96 16.49 3.80
C TRP A 115 0.19 15.53 4.09
N VAL A 116 -0.12 14.26 4.36
CA VAL A 116 0.86 13.22 4.65
C VAL A 116 0.89 12.23 3.49
N VAL A 117 2.08 12.01 2.95
CA VAL A 117 2.29 11.06 1.86
C VAL A 117 1.83 9.66 2.26
N LYS A 118 1.07 9.00 1.38
CA LYS A 118 0.51 7.69 1.68
C LYS A 118 1.54 6.57 1.57
N LEU A 119 1.64 5.71 2.58
CA LEU A 119 2.40 4.46 2.51
C LEU A 119 1.53 3.34 1.93
N TYR A 120 1.92 2.85 0.75
CA TYR A 120 1.25 1.73 0.09
C TYR A 120 1.78 0.38 0.58
N TYR A 121 3.11 0.26 0.66
CA TYR A 121 3.77 -0.98 1.06
C TYR A 121 4.98 -0.70 1.95
N SER A 122 5.19 -1.53 2.97
CA SER A 122 6.41 -1.55 3.77
C SER A 122 6.89 -2.99 3.90
N PHE A 123 8.13 -3.26 3.51
CA PHE A 123 8.74 -4.57 3.63
C PHE A 123 10.24 -4.44 3.90
N HIS A 124 10.87 -5.53 4.30
CA HIS A 124 12.30 -5.54 4.58
C HIS A 124 12.92 -6.87 4.17
N ASN A 125 14.21 -6.84 3.86
CA ASN A 125 15.03 -8.04 3.66
C ASN A 125 16.15 -8.08 4.72
N LYS A 126 17.18 -8.88 4.51
CA LYS A 126 18.32 -9.00 5.46
C LYS A 126 19.10 -7.68 5.60
N VAL A 127 19.14 -6.85 4.57
CA VAL A 127 20.04 -5.68 4.48
C VAL A 127 19.28 -4.35 4.47
N GLN A 128 18.06 -4.33 3.96
CA GLN A 128 17.30 -3.10 3.66
C GLN A 128 15.90 -3.12 4.29
N ILE A 129 15.42 -1.93 4.63
CA ILE A 129 14.01 -1.61 4.91
C ILE A 129 13.52 -0.76 3.75
N ILE A 130 12.34 -1.07 3.22
CA ILE A 130 11.82 -0.45 2.00
C ILE A 130 10.40 0.06 2.27
N PHE A 131 10.19 1.35 2.01
CA PHE A 131 8.88 1.99 2.01
C PHE A 131 8.51 2.36 0.58
N VAL A 132 7.32 1.95 0.15
CA VAL A 132 6.74 2.31 -1.14
C VAL A 132 5.62 3.30 -0.87
N LEU A 133 5.86 4.53 -1.28
CA LEU A 133 5.05 5.69 -1.01
C LEU A 133 4.33 6.14 -2.29
N GLU A 134 3.27 6.90 -2.10
CA GLU A 134 2.65 7.67 -3.18
C GLU A 134 3.71 8.45 -3.98
N GLY A 135 3.66 8.31 -5.30
CA GLY A 135 4.57 9.02 -6.19
C GLY A 135 4.15 10.49 -6.32
N ILE A 136 4.67 11.37 -5.48
CA ILE A 136 4.54 12.81 -5.69
C ILE A 136 5.54 13.19 -6.78
N ILE A 137 5.09 13.21 -8.04
CA ILE A 137 5.85 13.82 -9.13
C ILE A 137 5.40 15.27 -9.21
N LYS A 138 6.08 16.16 -8.50
CA LYS A 138 6.06 17.58 -8.89
C LYS A 138 7.04 17.72 -10.05
N PHE A 139 6.49 17.92 -11.23
CA PHE A 139 7.25 18.45 -12.36
C PHE A 139 7.40 19.95 -12.09
N ASP A 140 8.55 20.35 -11.54
CA ASP A 140 9.02 21.73 -11.64
C ASP A 140 10.01 21.80 -12.81
#